data_AF-A0A6B0X9C5-F1
#
_entry.id   AF-A0A6B0X9C5-F1
#
_cell.length_a   1.000
_cell.length_b   1.000
_cell.length_c   1.000
_cell.angle_alpha   90.00
_cell.angle_beta   90.00
_cell.angle_gamma   90.00
#
_symmetry.space_group_name_H-M   'P 1'
#
loop_
_entity.id
_entity.type
_entity.pdbx_description
1 polymer ?
#
loop_
_entity_poly.entity_id
_entity_poly.type
_entity_poly.pdbx_seq_one_letter_code
_entity_poly.pdbx_strand_id
1 'polypeptide(L)'
;MGDFGGLWCKTYRHVSLLAAWLTVLTASTVSAQSAIVRGTILDAVTREPLPWANIAIVGTSIGGASDIEGRFEIRSAPVGSYTIKATYIGYETSELEVVLTADQVLELELPLEPVSLIEEEVIITAQASGQTAAINRQLSSLAITNVVSGARIQELPDANAAESVARLPGVSIIREGGEGARVVVRGLSPQYNQISIDGVQLPGNVVSNDPNEQASLVGDRATDLSMISSGILGGIDVVKAITPDMDAAVLGGVVNFGLRKARPSDTRPVFGLTSQGSYNDLKGTYADYRLAGSLEHRVFNQRLGMFLQGTTEKRNRSANRLGAHYVLNDKSNGDEGIPDLTSVDLSDVFSEKQRHGATLVLDYDHDSGEVGILNFFSTSETGSLHRGQSFVHASDDITYSGGRSNSDLMSITSLLSMRQEVPLFDIDLKFSHAYSRSQNPENFTFTFLQDRAGYSGQGNLTKSHPSTIAALGVPDSTGATLTTINTSENIAKDRSLTGSVDIERSLVTTDVLASRIKLGGSYQYRKRSYDIEDRAGVHFNLGGRQLYA
;
A
#
# COMPACT_ATOMS: atom_id res chain seq x y z
N MET A 1 42.48 10.55 80.81
CA MET A 1 42.02 11.69 81.62
C MET A 1 41.93 12.86 80.65
N GLY A 2 40.80 13.03 79.96
CA GLY A 2 39.61 13.73 80.47
C GLY A 2 39.82 15.22 80.20
N ASP A 3 38.88 16.03 79.76
CA ASP A 3 37.50 15.87 79.32
C ASP A 3 37.10 17.24 78.71
N PHE A 4 36.00 17.28 77.96
CA PHE A 4 35.13 18.45 77.66
C PHE A 4 35.66 19.83 77.20
N GLY A 5 35.15 20.27 76.04
CA GLY A 5 34.09 21.32 76.01
C GLY A 5 34.43 22.73 75.49
N GLY A 6 33.51 23.30 74.69
CA GLY A 6 33.34 24.75 74.46
C GLY A 6 33.52 25.20 73.00
N LEU A 7 32.49 25.13 72.14
CA LEU A 7 31.48 26.17 71.83
C LEU A 7 31.99 27.58 71.44
N TRP A 8 31.63 27.96 70.20
CA TRP A 8 31.16 29.28 69.74
C TRP A 8 32.16 30.46 69.67
N CYS A 9 32.46 30.93 68.46
CA CYS A 9 31.76 32.08 67.89
C CYS A 9 32.07 32.23 66.38
N LYS A 10 31.03 32.02 65.57
CA LYS A 10 30.93 32.36 64.15
C LYS A 10 30.67 33.86 64.02
N THR A 11 31.42 34.56 63.19
CA THR A 11 31.04 35.63 62.23
C THR A 11 32.28 36.47 61.93
N TYR A 12 32.37 37.05 60.73
CA TYR A 12 33.53 37.79 60.18
C TYR A 12 34.64 36.96 59.52
N ARG A 13 34.29 36.08 58.58
CA ARG A 13 35.27 35.61 57.56
C ARG A 13 34.68 35.28 56.18
N HIS A 14 33.50 35.84 55.86
CA HIS A 14 32.84 35.63 54.57
C HIS A 14 32.76 36.89 53.68
N VAL A 15 33.18 38.06 54.15
CA VAL A 15 33.16 39.29 53.34
C VAL A 15 34.41 39.43 52.46
N SER A 16 35.54 38.83 52.86
CA SER A 16 36.80 38.90 52.10
C SER A 16 36.95 37.80 51.03
N LEU A 17 36.18 36.71 51.12
CA LEU A 17 36.16 35.63 50.11
C LEU A 17 35.16 35.91 48.97
N LEU A 18 34.16 36.77 49.20
CA LEU A 18 33.24 37.25 48.16
C LEU A 18 33.88 38.34 47.28
N ALA A 19 34.83 39.12 47.81
CA ALA A 19 35.57 40.12 47.03
C ALA A 19 36.66 39.51 46.09
N ALA A 20 37.17 38.32 46.43
CA ALA A 20 38.12 37.58 45.60
C ALA A 20 37.45 36.71 44.51
N TRP A 21 36.16 36.41 44.64
CA TRP A 21 35.35 35.76 43.59
C TRP A 21 34.74 36.75 42.60
N LEU A 22 34.62 38.03 42.95
CA LEU A 22 34.06 39.06 42.06
C LEU A 22 35.12 39.71 41.14
N THR A 23 36.42 39.45 41.35
CA THR A 23 37.52 40.05 40.58
C THR A 23 38.13 39.12 39.52
N VAL A 24 37.56 37.93 39.30
CA VAL A 24 37.92 37.01 38.19
C VAL A 24 36.87 37.03 37.06
N LEU A 25 35.80 37.83 37.18
CA LEU A 25 34.77 38.00 36.15
C LEU A 25 34.97 39.24 35.25
N THR A 26 36.19 39.77 35.17
CA THR A 26 36.59 40.72 34.11
C THR A 26 37.48 40.01 33.09
N ALA A 27 37.00 38.87 32.59
CA ALA A 27 37.45 38.35 31.32
C ALA A 27 36.65 39.09 30.23
N SER A 28 37.33 40.05 29.62
CA SER A 28 37.16 40.51 28.24
C SER A 28 35.86 40.06 27.57
N THR A 29 34.88 40.96 27.46
CA THR A 29 33.89 40.88 26.39
C THR A 29 34.66 41.01 25.08
N VAL A 30 35.23 39.90 24.60
CA VAL A 30 35.54 39.75 23.19
C VAL A 30 34.18 39.81 22.53
N SER A 31 33.83 41.00 22.02
CA SER A 31 32.74 41.10 21.07
C SER A 31 33.12 40.12 19.97
N ALA A 32 32.36 39.03 19.83
CA ALA A 32 32.50 38.15 18.68
C ALA A 32 32.08 39.00 17.49
N GLN A 33 33.06 39.66 16.89
CA GLN A 33 32.88 40.39 15.66
C GLN A 33 32.33 39.39 14.65
N SER A 34 31.16 39.70 14.13
CA SER A 34 30.42 38.80 13.27
C SER A 34 30.00 39.53 12.02
N ALA A 35 30.04 38.83 10.90
CA ALA A 35 29.61 39.32 9.61
C ALA A 35 28.23 38.72 9.28
N ILE A 36 27.54 39.34 8.33
CA ILE A 36 26.34 38.78 7.72
C ILE A 36 26.71 38.41 6.29
N VAL A 37 26.49 37.15 5.90
CA VAL A 37 26.65 36.71 4.52
C VAL A 37 25.26 36.59 3.90
N ARG A 38 25.00 37.38 2.86
CA ARG A 38 23.77 37.34 2.08
C ARG A 38 24.11 36.95 0.65
N GLY A 39 23.16 36.37 -0.04
CA GLY A 39 23.39 36.07 -1.45
C GLY A 39 22.25 35.38 -2.12
N THR A 40 22.44 35.08 -3.40
CA THR A 40 21.50 34.35 -4.23
C THR A 40 22.20 33.18 -4.89
N ILE A 41 21.53 32.04 -4.90
CA ILE A 41 21.96 30.81 -5.57
C ILE A 41 21.14 30.67 -6.84
N LEU A 42 21.83 30.61 -7.97
CA LEU A 42 21.23 30.57 -9.31
C LEU A 42 21.77 29.38 -10.10
N ASP A 43 20.98 28.87 -11.04
CA ASP A 43 21.47 28.01 -12.11
C ASP A 43 22.40 28.82 -13.03
N ALA A 44 23.61 28.33 -13.28
CA ALA A 44 24.61 29.03 -14.09
C ALA A 44 24.21 29.17 -15.58
N VAL A 45 23.35 28.27 -16.08
CA VAL A 45 22.89 28.19 -17.49
C VAL A 45 21.57 28.93 -17.68
N THR A 46 20.54 28.60 -16.91
CA THR A 46 19.19 29.17 -17.08
C THR A 46 19.01 30.49 -16.34
N ARG A 47 19.92 30.82 -15.41
CA ARG A 47 19.81 31.96 -14.47
C ARG A 47 18.58 31.89 -13.56
N GLU A 48 17.93 30.73 -13.45
CA GLU A 48 16.80 30.53 -12.55
C GLU A 48 17.27 30.37 -11.10
N PRO A 49 16.51 30.86 -10.11
CA PRO A 49 16.85 30.69 -8.71
C PRO A 49 16.77 29.23 -8.26
N LEU A 50 17.72 28.80 -7.43
CA LEU A 50 17.77 27.45 -6.88
C LEU A 50 17.28 27.43 -5.42
N PRO A 51 16.03 27.02 -5.18
CA PRO A 51 15.44 27.07 -3.86
C PRO A 51 15.89 25.91 -2.97
N TRP A 52 16.03 26.13 -1.66
CA TRP A 52 16.43 25.12 -0.68
C TRP A 52 17.83 24.53 -0.88
N ALA A 53 18.70 25.20 -1.64
CA ALA A 53 20.11 24.87 -1.70
C ALA A 53 20.76 25.10 -0.34
N ASN A 54 21.63 24.16 0.05
CA ASN A 54 22.27 24.17 1.36
C ASN A 54 23.60 24.93 1.28
N ILE A 55 23.78 25.91 2.17
CA ILE A 55 24.95 26.77 2.27
C ILE A 55 25.64 26.52 3.60
N ALA A 56 26.94 26.27 3.57
CA ALA A 56 27.74 26.08 4.77
C ALA A 56 29.02 26.92 4.72
N ILE A 57 29.45 27.44 5.88
CA ILE A 57 30.77 28.04 6.06
C ILE A 57 31.72 26.91 6.51
N VAL A 58 32.57 26.46 5.59
CA VAL A 58 33.45 25.30 5.80
C VAL A 58 34.39 25.55 6.98
N GLY A 59 34.51 24.56 7.87
CA GLY A 59 35.28 24.68 9.12
C GLY A 59 34.47 25.20 10.31
N THR A 60 33.19 25.52 10.12
CA THR A 60 32.26 25.91 11.20
C THR A 60 30.98 25.06 11.16
N SER A 61 30.15 25.16 12.21
CA SER A 61 28.80 24.58 12.22
C SER A 61 27.72 25.57 11.75
N ILE A 62 28.11 26.67 11.10
CA ILE A 62 27.22 27.76 10.71
C ILE A 62 26.90 27.64 9.21
N GLY A 63 25.62 27.72 8.88
CA GLY A 63 25.10 27.57 7.54
C GLY A 63 23.63 28.00 7.46
N GLY A 64 23.04 27.83 6.28
CA GLY A 64 21.65 28.16 6.01
C GLY A 64 21.15 27.42 4.76
N ALA A 65 19.89 27.63 4.42
CA ALA A 65 19.32 27.18 3.15
C ALA A 65 18.80 28.39 2.37
N SER A 66 18.81 28.31 1.04
CA SER A 66 18.18 29.33 0.21
C SER A 66 16.65 29.25 0.27
N ASP A 67 16.00 30.40 0.15
CA ASP A 67 14.55 30.53 0.02
C ASP A 67 14.09 30.21 -1.41
N ILE A 68 12.79 30.40 -1.70
CA ILE A 68 12.22 30.07 -3.01
C ILE A 68 12.80 30.89 -4.18
N GLU A 69 13.38 32.06 -3.89
CA GLU A 69 14.04 32.94 -4.85
C GLU A 69 15.55 32.69 -4.88
N GLY A 70 16.01 31.59 -4.29
CA GLY A 70 17.41 31.24 -4.22
C GLY A 70 18.19 32.12 -3.24
N ARG A 71 17.56 33.04 -2.51
CA ARG A 71 18.26 33.96 -1.61
C ARG A 71 18.54 33.31 -0.27
N PHE A 72 19.68 33.61 0.32
CA PHE A 72 20.06 33.13 1.65
C PHE A 72 20.64 34.25 2.49
N GLU A 73 20.50 34.11 3.81
CA GLU A 73 21.12 34.98 4.80
C GLU A 73 21.68 34.15 5.95
N ILE A 74 22.99 34.21 6.16
CA ILE A 74 23.68 33.62 7.31
C ILE A 74 24.06 34.75 8.26
N ARG A 75 23.42 34.77 9.43
CA ARG A 75 23.67 35.76 10.47
C ARG A 75 24.74 35.25 11.42
N SER A 76 25.58 36.17 11.90
CA SER A 76 26.63 35.90 12.90
C SER A 76 27.78 35.01 12.39
N ALA A 77 28.19 35.19 11.13
CA ALA A 77 29.34 34.49 10.57
C ALA A 77 30.65 34.98 11.25
N PRO A 78 31.52 34.10 11.77
CA PRO A 78 32.77 34.52 12.42
C PRO A 78 33.68 35.28 11.46
N VAL A 79 34.38 36.30 11.96
CA VAL A 79 35.42 36.98 11.16
C VAL A 79 36.59 36.06 10.85
N GLY A 80 37.16 36.17 9.65
CA GLY A 80 38.25 35.33 9.16
C GLY A 80 38.10 34.93 7.70
N SER A 81 39.07 34.15 7.19
CA SER A 81 39.03 33.57 5.85
C SER A 81 38.34 32.21 5.88
N TYR A 82 37.26 32.07 5.11
CA TYR A 82 36.47 30.85 5.03
C TYR A 82 36.09 30.51 3.61
N THR A 83 35.78 29.25 3.36
CA THR A 83 35.14 28.80 2.12
C THR A 83 33.65 28.71 2.34
N ILE A 84 32.87 29.44 1.53
CA ILE A 84 31.41 29.27 1.45
C ILE A 84 31.15 28.15 0.47
N LYS A 85 30.46 27.10 0.95
CA LYS A 85 30.11 25.92 0.16
C LYS A 85 28.61 25.89 -0.07
N ALA A 86 28.19 25.94 -1.32
CA ALA A 86 26.81 25.79 -1.74
C ALA A 86 26.60 24.44 -2.42
N THR A 87 25.60 23.69 -1.97
CA THR A 87 25.25 22.36 -2.48
C THR A 87 23.79 22.31 -2.86
N TYR A 88 23.51 21.81 -4.06
CA TYR A 88 22.16 21.57 -4.55
C TYR A 88 22.13 20.28 -5.36
N ILE A 89 21.13 19.44 -5.16
CA ILE A 89 21.09 18.09 -5.76
C ILE A 89 20.94 18.22 -7.27
N GLY A 90 21.83 17.57 -8.02
CA GLY A 90 21.87 17.65 -9.49
C GLY A 90 22.79 18.75 -10.03
N TYR A 91 23.49 19.48 -9.16
CA TYR A 91 24.41 20.55 -9.51
C TYR A 91 25.80 20.28 -8.94
N GLU A 92 26.82 20.84 -9.58
CA GLU A 92 28.17 20.82 -9.05
C GLU A 92 28.26 21.66 -7.77
N THR A 93 29.09 21.20 -6.84
CA THR A 93 29.26 21.92 -5.57
C THR A 93 30.11 23.16 -5.80
N SER A 94 29.53 24.33 -5.52
CA SER A 94 30.23 25.61 -5.64
C SER A 94 30.93 25.95 -4.33
N GLU A 95 32.24 26.20 -4.41
CA GLU A 95 33.08 26.58 -3.27
C GLU A 95 33.75 27.93 -3.57
N LEU A 96 33.48 28.94 -2.73
CA LEU A 96 34.02 30.29 -2.90
C LEU A 96 34.78 30.72 -1.63
N GLU A 97 36.05 31.06 -1.79
CA GLU A 97 36.85 31.63 -0.69
C GLU A 97 36.48 33.10 -0.46
N VAL A 98 36.16 33.43 0.78
CA VAL A 98 35.79 34.79 1.20
C VAL A 98 36.52 35.19 2.47
N VAL A 99 36.80 36.49 2.60
CA VAL A 99 37.35 37.09 3.82
C VAL A 99 36.26 37.91 4.49
N LEU A 100 35.80 37.45 5.65
CA LEU A 100 34.76 38.12 6.44
C LEU A 100 35.40 39.08 7.44
N THR A 101 35.09 40.36 7.31
CA THR A 101 35.53 41.40 8.25
C THR A 101 34.40 41.81 9.22
N ALA A 102 34.75 42.43 10.33
CA ALA A 102 33.80 42.78 11.39
C ALA A 102 32.70 43.72 10.90
N ASP A 103 31.44 43.42 11.27
CA ASP A 103 30.25 44.23 10.94
C ASP A 103 30.00 44.40 9.43
N GLN A 104 30.63 43.57 8.59
CA GLN A 104 30.42 43.56 7.15
C GLN A 104 29.16 42.77 6.78
N VAL A 105 28.38 43.32 5.85
CA VAL A 105 27.39 42.55 5.08
C VAL A 105 28.03 42.20 3.74
N LEU A 106 28.35 40.92 3.54
CA LEU A 106 28.92 40.42 2.29
C LEU A 106 27.79 39.86 1.43
N GLU A 107 27.56 40.46 0.27
CA GLU A 107 26.60 39.97 -0.73
C GLU A 107 27.32 39.13 -1.80
N LEU A 108 26.82 37.92 -2.05
CA LEU A 108 27.41 36.96 -2.99
C LEU A 108 26.36 36.44 -3.97
N GLU A 109 26.74 36.26 -5.23
CA GLU A 109 25.97 35.46 -6.19
C GLU A 109 26.75 34.16 -6.39
N LEU A 110 26.12 33.02 -6.11
CA LEU A 110 26.71 31.70 -6.26
C LEU A 110 26.00 30.98 -7.42
N PRO A 111 26.48 31.12 -8.66
CA PRO A 111 25.99 30.30 -9.75
C PRO A 111 26.45 28.85 -9.54
N LEU A 112 25.52 27.90 -9.62
CA LEU A 112 25.82 26.49 -9.62
C LEU A 112 25.65 25.97 -11.04
N GLU A 113 26.68 25.30 -11.53
CA GLU A 113 26.61 24.63 -12.82
C GLU A 113 25.79 23.33 -12.64
N PRO A 114 24.75 23.10 -13.46
CA PRO A 114 24.09 21.80 -13.48
C PRO A 114 25.14 20.76 -13.86
N VAL A 115 25.12 19.59 -13.22
CA VAL A 115 26.08 18.52 -13.53
C VAL A 115 25.93 18.19 -15.01
N SER A 116 26.91 18.62 -15.80
CA SER A 116 26.93 18.42 -17.25
C SER A 116 27.32 16.98 -17.50
N LEU A 117 26.33 16.11 -17.65
CA LEU A 117 26.53 14.73 -18.09
C LEU A 117 26.88 14.72 -19.58
N ILE A 118 28.14 15.00 -19.89
CA ILE A 118 28.76 14.57 -21.14
C ILE A 118 30.10 13.92 -20.80
N GLU A 119 30.15 12.60 -21.08
CA GLU A 119 31.33 11.73 -21.14
C GLU A 119 31.99 11.28 -19.83
N GLU A 120 31.21 10.63 -18.98
CA GLU A 120 31.54 9.27 -18.52
C GLU A 120 30.23 8.58 -18.15
N GLU A 121 30.05 7.36 -18.62
CA GLU A 121 28.83 6.55 -18.50
C GLU A 121 28.52 6.21 -17.03
N VAL A 122 27.95 7.16 -16.30
CA VAL A 122 27.24 6.86 -15.06
C VAL A 122 25.81 6.53 -15.46
N ILE A 123 25.56 5.24 -15.66
CA ILE A 123 24.21 4.70 -15.83
C ILE A 123 23.41 5.01 -14.56
N ILE A 124 22.78 6.18 -14.49
CA ILE A 124 21.69 6.41 -13.54
C ILE A 124 20.55 5.53 -14.04
N THR A 125 20.47 4.32 -13.49
CA THR A 125 19.40 3.38 -13.82
C THR A 125 18.04 4.07 -13.60
N ALA A 126 17.07 3.78 -14.47
CA ALA A 126 15.71 4.33 -14.41
C ALA A 126 15.03 4.21 -13.03
N GLN A 127 15.55 3.37 -12.14
CA GLN A 127 15.14 3.19 -10.75
C GLN A 127 15.35 4.42 -9.87
N ALA A 128 16.47 5.15 -10.01
CA ALA A 128 16.77 6.31 -9.16
C ALA A 128 15.87 7.52 -9.50
N SER A 129 15.64 7.79 -10.79
CA SER A 129 14.77 8.89 -11.25
C SER A 129 13.31 8.69 -10.83
N GLY A 130 12.76 7.48 -11.01
CA GLY A 130 11.39 7.16 -10.62
C GLY A 130 11.15 7.26 -9.11
N GLN A 131 12.14 6.89 -8.28
CA GLN A 131 12.03 7.00 -6.84
C GLN A 131 12.11 8.45 -6.35
N THR A 132 12.95 9.28 -6.97
CA THR A 132 13.01 10.72 -6.67
C THR A 132 11.69 11.42 -7.03
N ALA A 133 11.11 11.10 -8.20
CA ALA A 133 9.80 11.62 -8.58
C ALA A 133 8.68 11.20 -7.60
N ALA A 134 8.73 9.96 -7.10
CA ALA A 134 7.81 9.47 -6.08
C ALA A 134 7.93 10.27 -4.76
N ILE A 135 9.16 10.51 -4.29
CA ILE A 135 9.41 11.29 -3.07
C ILE A 135 8.93 12.73 -3.24
N ASN A 136 9.23 13.37 -4.37
CA ASN A 136 8.80 14.74 -4.64
C ASN A 136 7.26 14.85 -4.67
N ARG A 137 6.55 13.89 -5.28
CA ARG A 137 5.08 13.82 -5.24
C ARG A 137 4.55 13.68 -3.82
N GLN A 138 5.20 12.89 -2.98
CA GLN A 138 4.81 12.75 -1.57
C GLN A 138 5.05 14.05 -0.77
N LEU A 139 6.20 14.70 -0.94
CA LEU A 139 6.55 15.94 -0.22
C LEU A 139 5.70 17.15 -0.64
N SER A 140 5.31 17.21 -1.92
CA SER A 140 4.46 18.26 -2.48
C SER A 140 2.96 18.02 -2.27
N SER A 141 2.57 16.88 -1.71
CA SER A 141 1.16 16.56 -1.48
C SER A 141 0.60 17.34 -0.28
N LEU A 142 -0.57 17.94 -0.46
CA LEU A 142 -1.35 18.53 0.62
C LEU A 142 -2.03 17.46 1.53
N ALA A 143 -2.02 16.20 1.10
CA ALA A 143 -2.63 15.08 1.80
C ALA A 143 -1.58 14.14 2.40
N ILE A 144 -1.98 13.34 3.40
CA ILE A 144 -1.13 12.26 3.91
C ILE A 144 -1.09 11.15 2.86
N THR A 145 -0.03 11.13 2.06
CA THR A 145 0.17 10.20 0.95
C THR A 145 1.39 9.31 1.14
N ASN A 146 1.35 8.14 0.51
CA ASN A 146 2.52 7.32 0.28
C ASN A 146 2.61 6.99 -1.20
N VAL A 147 3.77 7.27 -1.79
CA VAL A 147 4.02 7.11 -3.22
C VAL A 147 5.20 6.17 -3.41
N VAL A 148 5.00 5.12 -4.21
CA VAL A 148 6.02 4.10 -4.50
C VAL A 148 6.23 4.00 -6.00
N SER A 149 7.49 4.00 -6.43
CA SER A 149 7.86 3.79 -7.82
C SER A 149 7.76 2.32 -8.24
N GLY A 150 7.47 2.06 -9.53
CA GLY A 150 7.44 0.71 -10.09
C GLY A 150 8.76 -0.04 -9.92
N ALA A 151 9.90 0.67 -9.96
CA ALA A 151 11.19 0.05 -9.71
C ALA A 151 11.30 -0.48 -8.27
N ARG A 152 10.83 0.27 -7.28
CA ARG A 152 10.78 -0.17 -5.87
C ARG A 152 9.81 -1.33 -5.64
N ILE A 153 8.71 -1.37 -6.39
CA ILE A 153 7.77 -2.51 -6.37
C ILE A 153 8.47 -3.78 -6.91
N GLN A 154 9.25 -3.65 -7.98
CA GLN A 154 9.94 -4.76 -8.66
C GLN A 154 11.19 -5.26 -7.93
N GLU A 155 11.72 -4.53 -6.93
CA GLU A 155 12.83 -5.02 -6.10
C GLU A 155 12.49 -6.30 -5.34
N LEU A 156 11.20 -6.53 -5.05
CA LEU A 156 10.72 -7.73 -4.41
C LEU A 156 9.76 -8.48 -5.34
N PRO A 157 9.85 -9.82 -5.43
CA PRO A 157 9.02 -10.62 -6.31
C PRO A 157 7.63 -10.82 -5.69
N ASP A 158 6.80 -9.77 -5.71
CA ASP A 158 5.44 -9.85 -5.17
C ASP A 158 4.54 -10.74 -6.00
N ALA A 159 3.66 -11.46 -5.30
CA ALA A 159 2.63 -12.27 -5.91
C ALA A 159 1.65 -11.40 -6.73
N ASN A 160 1.17 -10.30 -6.14
CA ASN A 160 0.13 -9.45 -6.72
C ASN A 160 0.18 -8.01 -6.15
N ALA A 161 -0.69 -7.14 -6.66
CA ALA A 161 -0.78 -5.74 -6.25
C ALA A 161 -1.16 -5.52 -4.76
N ALA A 162 -1.92 -6.44 -4.14
CA ALA A 162 -2.25 -6.36 -2.72
C ALA A 162 -1.00 -6.50 -1.84
N GLU A 163 -0.15 -7.48 -2.13
CA GLU A 163 1.09 -7.69 -1.38
C GLU A 163 2.09 -6.53 -1.59
N SER A 164 2.07 -5.91 -2.77
CA SER A 164 2.87 -4.70 -3.04
C SER A 164 2.44 -3.51 -2.17
N VAL A 165 1.14 -3.23 -2.09
CA VAL A 165 0.62 -2.09 -1.31
C VAL A 165 0.66 -2.34 0.20
N ALA A 166 0.62 -3.60 0.63
CA ALA A 166 0.71 -4.00 2.04
C ALA A 166 2.01 -3.55 2.74
N ARG A 167 3.06 -3.24 1.97
CA ARG A 167 4.33 -2.73 2.52
C ARG A 167 4.28 -1.26 2.92
N LEU A 168 3.22 -0.55 2.57
CA LEU A 168 3.08 0.86 2.92
C LEU A 168 2.57 1.01 4.37
N PRO A 169 3.10 1.99 5.12
CA PRO A 169 2.70 2.18 6.51
C PRO A 169 1.20 2.50 6.60
N GLY A 170 0.50 1.97 7.60
CA GLY A 170 -0.95 2.21 7.79
C GLY A 170 -1.86 1.54 6.75
N VAL A 171 -1.29 0.62 5.96
CA VAL A 171 -2.01 -0.29 5.07
C VAL A 171 -1.85 -1.71 5.61
N SER A 172 -2.96 -2.44 5.68
CA SER A 172 -2.96 -3.89 5.90
C SER A 172 -3.77 -4.56 4.80
N ILE A 173 -3.68 -5.89 4.72
CA ILE A 173 -4.40 -6.65 3.70
C ILE A 173 -5.18 -7.80 4.33
N ILE A 174 -6.30 -8.12 3.70
CA ILE A 174 -7.01 -9.37 3.94
C ILE A 174 -6.46 -10.40 2.97
N ARG A 175 -6.09 -11.56 3.52
CA ARG A 175 -5.61 -12.71 2.74
C ARG A 175 -6.72 -13.72 2.56
N GLU A 176 -6.75 -14.32 1.39
CA GLU A 176 -7.61 -15.46 1.05
C GLU A 176 -6.71 -16.58 0.52
N GLY A 177 -6.84 -17.79 1.07
CA GLY A 177 -5.97 -18.91 0.68
C GLY A 177 -4.47 -18.62 0.87
N GLY A 178 -4.11 -17.79 1.85
CA GLY A 178 -2.71 -17.41 2.14
C GLY A 178 -2.14 -16.32 1.23
N GLU A 179 -2.97 -15.66 0.41
CA GLU A 179 -2.54 -14.61 -0.51
C GLU A 179 -3.32 -13.32 -0.30
N GLY A 180 -2.63 -12.17 -0.31
CA GLY A 180 -3.27 -10.85 -0.27
C GLY A 180 -4.29 -10.65 -1.38
N ALA A 181 -5.54 -10.34 -1.01
CA ALA A 181 -6.63 -10.14 -1.95
C ALA A 181 -7.24 -8.74 -1.86
N ARG A 182 -7.35 -8.18 -0.65
CA ARG A 182 -8.01 -6.89 -0.40
C ARG A 182 -7.21 -6.00 0.53
N VAL A 183 -7.45 -4.69 0.47
CA VAL A 183 -6.69 -3.69 1.21
C VAL A 183 -7.55 -3.02 2.28
N VAL A 184 -6.96 -2.86 3.46
CA VAL A 184 -7.50 -2.15 4.61
C VAL A 184 -6.60 -0.93 4.85
N VAL A 185 -7.17 0.27 4.75
CA VAL A 185 -6.45 1.51 5.05
C VAL A 185 -6.92 2.01 6.41
N ARG A 186 -5.97 2.28 7.32
CA ARG A 186 -6.24 2.82 8.67
C ARG A 186 -7.28 2.03 9.49
N GLY A 187 -7.34 0.71 9.30
CA GLY A 187 -8.24 -0.18 10.04
C GLY A 187 -9.70 -0.18 9.54
N LEU A 188 -10.02 0.56 8.47
CA LEU A 188 -11.35 0.57 7.88
C LEU A 188 -11.51 -0.58 6.89
N SER A 189 -12.64 -1.30 7.00
CA SER A 189 -12.96 -2.47 6.18
C SER A 189 -12.78 -2.17 4.68
N PRO A 190 -12.35 -3.16 3.85
CA PRO A 190 -11.98 -2.92 2.47
C PRO A 190 -13.04 -2.23 1.61
N GLN A 191 -14.32 -2.44 1.90
CA GLN A 191 -15.45 -1.81 1.22
C GLN A 191 -15.49 -0.28 1.31
N TYR A 192 -14.77 0.31 2.28
CA TYR A 192 -14.68 1.75 2.49
C TYR A 192 -13.47 2.40 1.82
N ASN A 193 -12.62 1.60 1.19
CA ASN A 193 -11.47 2.05 0.42
C ASN A 193 -11.83 2.09 -1.06
N GLN A 194 -11.37 3.13 -1.77
CA GLN A 194 -11.49 3.19 -3.21
C GLN A 194 -10.21 2.69 -3.84
N ILE A 195 -10.33 1.72 -4.74
CA ILE A 195 -9.22 1.26 -5.56
C ILE A 195 -9.39 1.79 -6.98
N SER A 196 -8.31 2.32 -7.56
CA SER A 196 -8.27 2.76 -8.95
C SER A 196 -7.02 2.31 -9.69
N ILE A 197 -7.12 2.21 -11.01
CA ILE A 197 -5.97 2.10 -11.92
C ILE A 197 -5.91 3.38 -12.76
N ASP A 198 -4.83 4.14 -12.67
CA ASP A 198 -4.65 5.45 -13.33
C ASP A 198 -5.88 6.37 -13.19
N GLY A 199 -6.47 6.40 -11.98
CA GLY A 199 -7.65 7.18 -11.64
C GLY A 199 -8.99 6.54 -12.02
N VAL A 200 -9.01 5.43 -12.76
CA VAL A 200 -10.24 4.68 -13.07
C VAL A 200 -10.60 3.79 -11.90
N GLN A 201 -11.73 4.07 -11.24
CA GLN A 201 -12.23 3.25 -10.14
C GLN A 201 -12.50 1.82 -10.60
N LEU A 202 -11.91 0.85 -9.90
CA LEU A 202 -12.19 -0.55 -10.11
C LEU A 202 -13.52 -0.93 -9.45
N PRO A 203 -14.40 -1.66 -10.14
CA PRO A 203 -15.60 -2.21 -9.54
C PRO A 203 -15.28 -3.19 -8.40
N GLY A 204 -16.22 -3.34 -7.47
CA GLY A 204 -16.14 -4.38 -6.46
C GLY A 204 -16.45 -5.74 -7.08
N ASN A 205 -15.69 -6.77 -6.70
CA ASN A 205 -15.72 -8.08 -7.36
C ASN A 205 -15.33 -9.23 -6.43
N VAL A 206 -15.66 -9.10 -5.14
CA VAL A 206 -15.34 -10.10 -4.11
C VAL A 206 -16.18 -11.35 -4.29
N VAL A 207 -15.49 -12.49 -4.27
CA VAL A 207 -16.07 -13.83 -4.17
C VAL A 207 -15.22 -14.64 -3.20
N SER A 208 -15.82 -15.19 -2.15
CA SER A 208 -15.17 -16.24 -1.35
C SER A 208 -15.61 -17.61 -1.86
N ASN A 209 -14.64 -18.54 -1.92
CA ASN A 209 -14.85 -19.95 -2.22
C ASN A 209 -14.79 -20.83 -0.97
N ASP A 210 -14.64 -20.19 0.19
CA ASP A 210 -14.40 -20.86 1.45
C ASP A 210 -15.47 -20.42 2.47
N PRO A 211 -16.28 -21.38 2.96
CA PRO A 211 -17.35 -21.07 3.91
C PRO A 211 -16.83 -20.55 5.26
N ASN A 212 -15.53 -20.74 5.56
CA ASN A 212 -14.89 -20.23 6.78
C ASN A 212 -14.17 -18.89 6.56
N GLU A 213 -14.00 -18.43 5.31
CA GLU A 213 -13.48 -17.09 5.01
C GLU A 213 -14.65 -16.13 4.85
N GLN A 214 -14.62 -15.07 5.66
CA GLN A 214 -15.69 -14.08 5.76
C GLN A 214 -15.81 -13.24 4.48
N ALA A 215 -16.45 -13.77 3.44
CA ALA A 215 -17.07 -12.94 2.42
C ALA A 215 -18.39 -12.42 3.00
N SER A 216 -18.45 -11.11 3.22
CA SER A 216 -19.73 -10.46 3.47
C SER A 216 -20.59 -10.63 2.22
N LEU A 217 -21.54 -11.56 2.31
CA LEU A 217 -22.55 -11.87 1.31
C LEU A 217 -23.38 -10.61 1.01
N VAL A 218 -23.58 -10.34 -0.28
CA VAL A 218 -24.47 -9.32 -0.88
C VAL A 218 -24.04 -7.85 -0.64
N GLY A 219 -23.52 -7.21 -1.69
CA GLY A 219 -23.32 -5.76 -1.74
C GLY A 219 -21.93 -5.24 -1.37
N ASP A 220 -20.94 -6.13 -1.15
CA ASP A 220 -19.55 -5.72 -0.92
C ASP A 220 -19.02 -4.89 -2.11
N ARG A 221 -18.42 -3.75 -1.78
CA ARG A 221 -17.83 -2.80 -2.73
C ARG A 221 -16.31 -2.95 -2.85
N ALA A 222 -15.70 -3.85 -2.09
CA ALA A 222 -14.28 -4.09 -2.11
C ALA A 222 -13.82 -4.68 -3.44
N THR A 223 -12.60 -4.35 -3.83
CA THR A 223 -11.97 -4.83 -5.07
C THR A 223 -10.92 -5.89 -4.73
N ASP A 224 -10.99 -7.02 -5.42
CA ASP A 224 -9.96 -8.05 -5.42
C ASP A 224 -8.75 -7.59 -6.27
N LEU A 225 -7.59 -7.53 -5.62
CA LEU A 225 -6.31 -7.11 -6.22
C LEU A 225 -5.39 -8.30 -6.53
N SER A 226 -5.78 -9.52 -6.19
CA SER A 226 -5.02 -10.73 -6.50
C SER A 226 -4.91 -10.96 -8.01
N MET A 227 -5.87 -10.45 -8.79
CA MET A 227 -5.87 -10.50 -10.26
C MET A 227 -4.91 -9.51 -10.93
N ILE A 228 -4.35 -8.54 -10.19
CA ILE A 228 -3.46 -7.51 -10.73
C ILE A 228 -2.01 -7.96 -10.48
N SER A 229 -1.28 -8.25 -11.56
CA SER A 229 0.12 -8.63 -11.46
C SER A 229 0.98 -7.45 -11.00
N SER A 230 1.97 -7.70 -10.13
CA SER A 230 2.98 -6.70 -9.75
C SER A 230 3.80 -6.20 -10.94
N GLY A 231 3.95 -7.01 -12.00
CA GLY A 231 4.78 -6.70 -13.16
C GLY A 231 4.25 -5.61 -14.09
N ILE A 232 2.96 -5.26 -13.99
CA ILE A 232 2.34 -4.16 -14.75
C ILE A 232 2.30 -2.84 -13.98
N LEU A 233 2.70 -2.84 -12.70
CA LEU A 233 2.64 -1.64 -11.87
C LEU A 233 3.83 -0.71 -12.18
N GLY A 234 3.51 0.51 -12.61
CA GLY A 234 4.43 1.63 -12.75
C GLY A 234 4.59 2.45 -11.47
N GLY A 235 3.62 2.34 -10.54
CA GLY A 235 3.69 2.93 -9.22
C GLY A 235 2.42 2.70 -8.40
N ILE A 236 2.47 3.03 -7.11
CA ILE A 236 1.32 2.96 -6.20
C ILE A 236 1.24 4.27 -5.42
N ASP A 237 0.06 4.88 -5.41
CA ASP A 237 -0.26 6.06 -4.62
C ASP A 237 -1.36 5.71 -3.60
N VAL A 238 -1.05 5.85 -2.32
CA VAL A 238 -2.03 5.65 -1.23
C VAL A 238 -2.33 6.99 -0.59
N VAL A 239 -3.53 7.50 -0.81
CA VAL A 239 -4.06 8.70 -0.15
C VAL A 239 -4.90 8.26 1.03
N LYS A 240 -4.47 8.62 2.24
CA LYS A 240 -5.17 8.18 3.45
C LYS A 240 -6.15 9.22 3.98
N ALA A 241 -5.94 10.49 3.61
CA ALA A 241 -6.81 11.61 3.98
C ALA A 241 -7.38 12.19 2.69
N ILE A 242 -8.69 12.07 2.51
CA ILE A 242 -9.39 12.60 1.34
C ILE A 242 -9.26 14.12 1.27
N THR A 243 -9.01 14.65 0.08
CA THR A 243 -9.01 16.09 -0.20
C THR A 243 -10.30 16.49 -0.91
N PRO A 244 -10.70 17.79 -0.88
CA PRO A 244 -11.96 18.24 -1.46
C PRO A 244 -12.11 18.01 -2.97
N ASP A 245 -11.01 17.73 -3.69
CA ASP A 245 -10.99 17.43 -5.12
C ASP A 245 -11.15 15.93 -5.46
N MET A 246 -11.30 15.07 -4.44
CA MET A 246 -11.53 13.64 -4.60
C MET A 246 -13.01 13.27 -4.47
N ASP A 247 -13.36 12.03 -4.82
CA ASP A 247 -14.71 11.50 -4.65
C ASP A 247 -15.11 11.44 -3.16
N ALA A 248 -16.24 12.07 -2.82
CA ALA A 248 -16.77 12.13 -1.46
C ALA A 248 -17.28 10.77 -0.94
N ALA A 249 -17.40 9.75 -1.80
CA ALA A 249 -17.85 8.42 -1.41
C ALA A 249 -16.78 7.58 -0.67
N VAL A 250 -15.56 8.10 -0.50
CA VAL A 250 -14.44 7.40 0.13
C VAL A 250 -14.34 7.76 1.61
N LEU A 251 -14.35 6.75 2.48
CA LEU A 251 -14.22 6.95 3.93
C LEU A 251 -12.84 6.53 4.46
N GLY A 252 -12.25 5.47 3.91
CA GLY A 252 -10.96 4.95 4.40
C GLY A 252 -9.74 5.56 3.73
N GLY A 253 -9.67 5.45 2.42
CA GLY A 253 -8.60 6.02 1.62
C GLY A 253 -8.70 5.60 0.16
N VAL A 254 -7.90 6.25 -0.68
CA VAL A 254 -7.80 5.95 -2.11
C VAL A 254 -6.46 5.27 -2.35
N VAL A 255 -6.49 4.10 -2.98
CA VAL A 255 -5.31 3.41 -3.48
C VAL A 255 -5.37 3.45 -4.99
N ASN A 256 -4.44 4.19 -5.59
CA ASN A 256 -4.31 4.29 -7.04
C ASN A 256 -3.08 3.52 -7.52
N PHE A 257 -3.30 2.59 -8.43
CA PHE A 257 -2.24 1.84 -9.11
C PHE A 257 -1.97 2.51 -10.46
N GLY A 258 -0.75 3.01 -10.67
CA GLY A 258 -0.34 3.47 -11.99
C GLY A 258 0.18 2.30 -12.81
N LEU A 259 -0.23 2.16 -14.07
CA LEU A 259 0.35 1.14 -14.94
C LEU A 259 1.70 1.59 -15.50
N ARG A 260 2.53 0.60 -15.81
CA ARG A 260 3.86 0.81 -16.36
C ARG A 260 3.75 1.34 -17.79
N LYS A 261 4.31 2.53 -18.03
CA LYS A 261 4.58 3.07 -19.38
C LYS A 261 5.87 2.47 -19.96
N ALA A 262 6.05 2.59 -21.27
CA ALA A 262 7.27 2.13 -21.92
C ALA A 262 8.48 2.92 -21.40
N ARG A 263 9.57 2.21 -21.07
CA ARG A 263 10.80 2.87 -20.61
C ARG A 263 11.49 3.62 -21.77
N PRO A 264 12.20 4.72 -21.49
CA PRO A 264 13.17 5.30 -22.43
C PRO A 264 14.14 4.23 -22.91
N SER A 265 14.34 4.14 -24.22
CA SER A 265 15.23 3.17 -24.87
C SER A 265 15.88 3.83 -26.07
N ASP A 266 17.14 3.50 -26.32
CA ASP A 266 17.95 3.97 -27.46
C ASP A 266 17.52 3.33 -28.79
N THR A 267 16.22 3.32 -29.07
CA THR A 267 15.54 2.83 -30.30
C THR A 267 15.30 1.34 -30.44
N ARG A 268 15.70 0.49 -29.47
CA ARG A 268 15.41 -0.96 -29.55
C ARG A 268 14.16 -1.35 -28.76
N PRO A 269 13.36 -2.30 -29.26
CA PRO A 269 12.33 -2.93 -28.44
C PRO A 269 13.00 -3.73 -27.32
N VAL A 270 12.43 -3.64 -26.12
CA VAL A 270 12.86 -4.38 -24.94
C VAL A 270 11.86 -5.50 -24.69
N PHE A 271 12.38 -6.72 -24.57
CA PHE A 271 11.60 -7.90 -24.28
C PHE A 271 11.89 -8.35 -22.85
N GLY A 272 10.84 -8.62 -22.07
CA GLY A 272 10.95 -9.19 -20.74
C GLY A 272 10.23 -10.53 -20.69
N LEU A 273 10.90 -11.56 -20.16
CA LEU A 273 10.30 -12.86 -19.90
C LEU A 273 10.61 -13.27 -18.47
N THR A 274 9.57 -13.56 -17.69
CA THR A 274 9.69 -14.11 -16.34
C THR A 274 9.02 -15.47 -16.34
N SER A 275 9.75 -16.49 -15.87
CA SER A 275 9.23 -17.82 -15.62
C SER A 275 9.53 -18.22 -14.19
N GLN A 276 8.54 -18.76 -13.50
CA GLN A 276 8.66 -19.25 -12.14
C GLN A 276 7.97 -20.61 -12.04
N GLY A 277 8.59 -21.54 -11.32
CA GLY A 277 8.00 -22.81 -10.90
C GLY A 277 8.10 -22.92 -9.38
N SER A 278 7.16 -23.62 -8.75
CA SER A 278 7.15 -23.83 -7.31
C SER A 278 6.85 -25.28 -6.95
N TYR A 279 7.52 -25.78 -5.92
CA TYR A 279 7.11 -27.01 -5.26
C TYR A 279 6.12 -26.67 -4.16
N ASN A 280 4.99 -27.37 -4.11
CA ASN A 280 4.02 -27.25 -3.04
C ASN A 280 4.23 -28.43 -2.07
N ASP A 281 4.80 -28.15 -0.90
CA ASP A 281 5.10 -29.18 0.12
C ASP A 281 3.86 -29.93 0.60
N LEU A 282 2.73 -29.22 0.74
CA LEU A 282 1.48 -29.78 1.25
C LEU A 282 0.87 -30.81 0.29
N LYS A 283 0.91 -30.56 -1.02
CA LYS A 283 0.36 -31.46 -2.04
C LYS A 283 1.43 -32.27 -2.78
N GLY A 284 2.71 -32.08 -2.47
CA GLY A 284 3.83 -32.82 -3.04
C GLY A 284 3.96 -32.68 -4.56
N THR A 285 3.70 -31.49 -5.11
CA THR A 285 3.60 -31.28 -6.58
C THR A 285 4.39 -30.08 -7.06
N TYR A 286 4.88 -30.15 -8.30
CA TYR A 286 5.52 -29.05 -9.05
C TYR A 286 4.57 -28.39 -10.06
N ALA A 287 3.26 -28.55 -9.89
CA ALA A 287 2.26 -28.06 -10.83
C ALA A 287 2.07 -26.53 -10.83
N ASP A 288 2.68 -25.83 -9.87
CA ASP A 288 2.58 -24.38 -9.73
C ASP A 288 3.56 -23.69 -10.68
N TYR A 289 3.05 -22.76 -11.49
CA TYR A 289 3.86 -21.99 -12.42
C TYR A 289 3.34 -20.56 -12.58
N ARG A 290 4.24 -19.66 -12.96
CA ARG A 290 3.92 -18.31 -13.44
C ARG A 290 4.78 -17.97 -14.64
N LEU A 291 4.14 -17.51 -15.71
CA LEU A 291 4.78 -17.01 -16.92
C LEU A 291 4.30 -15.58 -17.16
N ALA A 292 5.24 -14.66 -17.38
CA ALA A 292 4.94 -13.28 -17.75
C ALA A 292 5.85 -12.86 -18.90
N GLY A 293 5.26 -12.47 -20.03
CA GLY A 293 5.96 -11.94 -21.19
C GLY A 293 5.60 -10.47 -21.38
N SER A 294 6.58 -9.62 -21.64
CA SER A 294 6.37 -8.20 -21.92
C SER A 294 7.22 -7.73 -23.10
N LEU A 295 6.67 -6.75 -23.82
CA LEU A 295 7.32 -6.04 -24.90
C LEU A 295 7.10 -4.55 -24.67
N GLU A 296 8.19 -3.78 -24.66
CA GLU A 296 8.12 -2.32 -24.59
C GLU A 296 8.99 -1.68 -25.67
N HIS A 297 8.50 -0.60 -26.26
CA HIS A 297 9.24 0.13 -27.27
C HIS A 297 8.79 1.59 -27.31
N ARG A 298 9.76 2.51 -27.38
CA ARG A 298 9.50 3.93 -27.66
C ARG A 298 9.99 4.28 -29.06
N VAL A 299 9.13 4.92 -29.85
CA VAL A 299 9.37 5.38 -31.23
C VAL A 299 9.15 6.90 -31.35
N PHE A 300 9.45 7.47 -32.52
CA PHE A 300 9.32 8.91 -32.81
C PHE A 300 10.09 9.80 -31.82
N ASN A 301 11.41 9.61 -31.70
CA ASN A 301 12.26 10.34 -30.74
C ASN A 301 11.73 10.23 -29.30
N GLN A 302 11.38 9.01 -28.91
CA GLN A 302 10.83 8.65 -27.61
C GLN A 302 9.43 9.20 -27.30
N ARG A 303 8.75 9.87 -28.25
CA ARG A 303 7.41 10.43 -28.03
C ARG A 303 6.30 9.40 -27.90
N LEU A 304 6.33 8.33 -28.70
CA LEU A 304 5.30 7.28 -28.64
C LEU A 304 5.84 6.06 -27.89
N GLY A 305 5.34 5.81 -26.69
CA GLY A 305 5.55 4.59 -25.92
C GLY A 305 4.49 3.53 -26.15
N MET A 306 4.94 2.28 -26.25
CA MET A 306 4.10 1.09 -26.31
C MET A 306 4.59 0.10 -25.28
N PHE A 307 3.70 -0.36 -24.40
CA PHE A 307 3.95 -1.43 -23.44
C PHE A 307 2.85 -2.48 -23.55
N LEU A 308 3.25 -3.72 -23.79
CA LEU A 308 2.37 -4.89 -23.84
C LEU A 308 2.87 -5.92 -22.82
N GLN A 309 1.97 -6.49 -22.03
CA GLN A 309 2.28 -7.62 -21.14
C GLN A 309 1.17 -8.66 -21.19
N GLY A 310 1.56 -9.93 -21.23
CA GLY A 310 0.69 -11.09 -21.02
C GLY A 310 1.20 -11.91 -19.85
N THR A 311 0.30 -12.37 -18.99
CA THR A 311 0.63 -13.20 -17.83
C THR A 311 -0.28 -14.42 -17.75
N THR A 312 0.26 -15.56 -17.35
CA THR A 312 -0.50 -16.73 -16.95
C THR A 312 0.11 -17.34 -15.69
N GLU A 313 -0.72 -17.71 -14.73
CA GLU A 313 -0.29 -18.26 -13.46
C GLU A 313 -1.25 -19.35 -13.00
N LYS A 314 -0.70 -20.43 -12.45
CA LYS A 314 -1.42 -21.48 -11.74
C LYS A 314 -0.76 -21.68 -10.38
N ARG A 315 -1.56 -21.63 -9.31
CA ARG A 315 -1.12 -21.81 -7.93
C ARG A 315 -2.04 -22.75 -7.17
N ASN A 316 -1.43 -23.70 -6.47
CA ASN A 316 -2.10 -24.51 -5.48
C ASN A 316 -2.12 -23.77 -4.14
N ARG A 317 -3.32 -23.40 -3.69
CA ARG A 317 -3.58 -22.69 -2.44
C ARG A 317 -4.26 -23.59 -1.42
N SER A 318 -4.03 -24.89 -1.51
CA SER A 318 -4.62 -25.85 -0.58
C SER A 318 -4.14 -25.61 0.84
N ALA A 319 -4.97 -25.96 1.82
CA ALA A 319 -4.69 -25.77 3.23
C ALA A 319 -5.30 -26.88 4.08
N ASN A 320 -4.57 -27.31 5.11
CA ASN A 320 -5.12 -28.03 6.24
C ASN A 320 -5.36 -27.03 7.37
N ARG A 321 -6.55 -27.01 7.94
CA ARG A 321 -6.93 -26.04 8.97
C ARG A 321 -7.46 -26.73 10.21
N LEU A 322 -7.09 -26.17 11.36
CA LEU A 322 -7.64 -26.48 12.66
C LEU A 322 -8.27 -25.19 13.20
N GLY A 323 -9.57 -25.23 13.45
CA GLY A 323 -10.34 -24.19 14.12
C GLY A 323 -10.77 -24.67 15.50
N ALA A 324 -10.91 -23.74 16.44
CA ALA A 324 -11.52 -23.99 17.73
C ALA A 324 -12.50 -22.86 18.02
N HIS A 325 -13.75 -23.20 18.30
CA HIS A 325 -14.79 -22.23 18.58
C HIS A 325 -14.96 -22.07 20.08
N TYR A 326 -15.05 -20.82 20.51
CA TYR A 326 -15.09 -20.43 21.91
C TYR A 326 -16.24 -19.47 22.14
N VAL A 327 -16.98 -19.68 23.22
CA VAL A 327 -18.08 -18.81 23.63
C VAL A 327 -17.81 -18.25 25.02
N LEU A 328 -18.09 -16.96 25.19
CA LEU A 328 -18.14 -16.29 26.50
C LEU A 328 -19.59 -16.23 26.93
N ASN A 329 -20.02 -17.22 27.71
CA ASN A 329 -21.36 -17.21 28.30
C ASN A 329 -21.45 -16.18 29.43
N ASP A 330 -22.57 -15.48 29.51
CA ASP A 330 -22.96 -14.59 30.62
C ASP A 330 -21.97 -13.45 30.94
N LYS A 331 -21.21 -12.98 29.95
CA LYS A 331 -20.22 -11.91 30.11
C LYS A 331 -20.37 -10.80 29.07
N SER A 332 -20.12 -9.58 29.52
CA SER A 332 -20.12 -8.36 28.71
C SER A 332 -18.70 -7.94 28.33
N ASN A 333 -18.57 -6.98 27.40
CA ASN A 333 -17.27 -6.45 27.00
C ASN A 333 -16.54 -5.83 28.21
N GLY A 334 -15.45 -6.47 28.64
CA GLY A 334 -14.59 -6.01 29.75
C GLY A 334 -14.55 -6.98 30.95
N ASP A 335 -15.43 -7.96 31.00
CA ASP A 335 -15.42 -8.97 32.07
C ASP A 335 -14.26 -9.97 31.87
N GLU A 336 -13.42 -10.13 32.90
CA GLU A 336 -12.37 -11.15 32.88
C GLU A 336 -13.00 -12.55 32.86
N GLY A 337 -12.61 -13.39 31.91
CA GLY A 337 -13.14 -14.74 31.80
C GLY A 337 -12.36 -15.62 30.84
N ILE A 338 -12.14 -16.87 31.25
CA ILE A 338 -11.64 -17.90 30.34
C ILE A 338 -12.85 -18.33 29.49
N PRO A 339 -12.81 -18.20 28.15
CA PRO A 339 -13.90 -18.64 27.30
C PRO A 339 -14.10 -20.16 27.37
N ASP A 340 -15.31 -20.63 27.14
CA ASP A 340 -15.63 -22.05 27.01
C ASP A 340 -15.39 -22.49 25.57
N LEU A 341 -14.54 -23.50 25.39
CA LEU A 341 -14.47 -24.22 24.12
C LEU A 341 -15.83 -24.86 23.87
N THR A 342 -16.34 -24.78 22.65
CA THR A 342 -17.62 -25.38 22.23
C THR A 342 -17.43 -26.44 21.16
N SER A 343 -16.56 -26.17 20.19
CA SER A 343 -16.27 -27.09 19.10
C SER A 343 -14.84 -26.98 18.61
N VAL A 344 -14.39 -28.03 17.93
CA VAL A 344 -13.12 -28.06 17.21
C VAL A 344 -13.40 -28.47 15.78
N ASP A 345 -12.88 -27.71 14.82
CA ASP A 345 -13.10 -27.91 13.40
C ASP A 345 -11.79 -28.33 12.75
N LEU A 346 -11.81 -29.46 12.05
CA LEU A 346 -10.71 -29.90 11.20
C LEU A 346 -11.19 -29.82 9.75
N SER A 347 -10.45 -29.13 8.89
CA SER A 347 -10.78 -29.08 7.46
C SER A 347 -9.57 -29.21 6.55
N ASP A 348 -9.76 -29.89 5.43
CA ASP A 348 -8.84 -29.92 4.29
C ASP A 348 -9.53 -29.19 3.13
N VAL A 349 -8.86 -28.17 2.63
CA VAL A 349 -9.31 -27.36 1.50
C VAL A 349 -8.31 -27.59 0.38
N PHE A 350 -8.77 -28.23 -0.68
CA PHE A 350 -8.04 -28.32 -1.94
C PHE A 350 -8.42 -27.11 -2.77
N SER A 351 -7.49 -26.22 -3.05
CA SER A 351 -7.76 -25.02 -3.83
C SER A 351 -6.71 -24.85 -4.92
N GLU A 352 -7.17 -24.67 -6.14
CA GLU A 352 -6.33 -24.34 -7.29
C GLU A 352 -6.85 -23.06 -7.92
N LYS A 353 -5.95 -22.09 -8.09
CA LYS A 353 -6.25 -20.79 -8.68
C LYS A 353 -5.45 -20.61 -9.95
N GLN A 354 -6.14 -20.25 -11.03
CA GLN A 354 -5.55 -19.94 -12.34
C GLN A 354 -5.86 -18.49 -12.69
N ARG A 355 -4.89 -17.78 -13.27
CA ARG A 355 -5.03 -16.37 -13.65
C ARG A 355 -4.44 -16.12 -15.01
N HIS A 356 -5.11 -15.24 -15.74
CA HIS A 356 -4.63 -14.76 -17.03
C HIS A 356 -4.78 -13.24 -17.05
N GLY A 357 -3.74 -12.56 -17.53
CA GLY A 357 -3.71 -11.11 -17.59
C GLY A 357 -3.19 -10.64 -18.94
N ALA A 358 -3.75 -9.56 -19.45
CA ALA A 358 -3.26 -8.85 -20.61
C ALA A 358 -3.32 -7.35 -20.34
N THR A 359 -2.25 -6.64 -20.69
CA THR A 359 -2.15 -5.19 -20.48
C THR A 359 -1.53 -4.54 -21.69
N LEU A 360 -2.16 -3.48 -22.19
CA LEU A 360 -1.66 -2.62 -23.25
C LEU A 360 -1.68 -1.18 -22.74
N VAL A 361 -0.53 -0.53 -22.76
CA VAL A 361 -0.38 0.90 -22.48
C VAL A 361 0.26 1.55 -23.70
N LEU A 362 -0.39 2.57 -24.22
CA LEU A 362 0.13 3.45 -25.26
C LEU A 362 0.18 4.87 -24.68
N ASP A 363 1.30 5.55 -24.85
CA ASP A 363 1.47 6.93 -24.42
C ASP A 363 2.13 7.73 -25.53
N TYR A 364 1.62 8.92 -25.81
CA TYR A 364 2.18 9.84 -26.79
C TYR A 364 2.45 11.20 -26.15
N ASP A 365 3.72 11.50 -25.99
CA ASP A 365 4.22 12.77 -25.47
C ASP A 365 4.35 13.78 -26.62
N HIS A 366 3.60 14.88 -26.53
CA HIS A 366 3.66 16.02 -27.41
C HIS A 366 4.28 17.23 -26.69
N ASP A 367 4.71 18.24 -27.45
CA ASP A 367 5.38 19.43 -26.91
C ASP A 367 4.46 20.26 -25.99
N SER A 368 3.14 20.06 -26.08
CA SER A 368 2.14 20.77 -25.29
C SER A 368 1.23 19.83 -24.49
N GLY A 369 1.63 18.57 -24.25
CA GLY A 369 0.78 17.64 -23.51
C GLY A 369 1.05 16.16 -23.79
N GLU A 370 0.19 15.29 -23.26
CA GLU A 370 0.27 13.84 -23.43
C GLU A 370 -1.09 13.22 -23.76
N VAL A 371 -1.09 12.17 -24.57
CA VAL A 371 -2.26 11.32 -24.80
C VAL A 371 -1.93 9.90 -24.35
N GLY A 372 -2.79 9.31 -23.53
CA GLY A 372 -2.64 7.97 -23.00
C GLY A 372 -3.81 7.07 -23.39
N ILE A 373 -3.51 5.83 -23.75
CA ILE A 373 -4.50 4.75 -23.87
C ILE A 373 -4.03 3.61 -22.99
N LEU A 374 -4.91 3.13 -22.13
CA LEU A 374 -4.64 2.01 -21.24
C LEU A 374 -5.76 1.00 -21.41
N ASN A 375 -5.39 -0.27 -21.57
CA ASN A 375 -6.29 -1.40 -21.53
C ASN A 375 -5.71 -2.47 -20.61
N PHE A 376 -6.49 -2.85 -19.62
CA PHE A 376 -6.20 -3.89 -18.67
C PHE A 376 -7.32 -4.92 -18.72
N PHE A 377 -6.94 -6.19 -18.90
CA PHE A 377 -7.81 -7.33 -18.87
C PHE A 377 -7.22 -8.35 -17.90
N SER A 378 -8.04 -8.87 -17.00
CA SER A 378 -7.62 -9.96 -16.12
C SER A 378 -8.77 -10.90 -15.81
N THR A 379 -8.48 -12.19 -15.78
CA THR A 379 -9.38 -13.24 -15.33
C THR A 379 -8.72 -14.09 -14.26
N SER A 380 -9.54 -14.59 -13.34
CA SER A 380 -9.12 -15.57 -12.36
C SER A 380 -10.21 -16.60 -12.18
N GLU A 381 -9.82 -17.86 -12.20
CA GLU A 381 -10.68 -19.00 -11.92
C GLU A 381 -10.12 -19.70 -10.68
N THR A 382 -10.97 -20.00 -9.71
CA THR A 382 -10.57 -20.69 -8.48
C THR A 382 -11.52 -21.87 -8.26
N GLY A 383 -10.99 -23.08 -8.38
CA GLY A 383 -11.69 -24.30 -8.05
C GLY A 383 -11.30 -24.75 -6.65
N SER A 384 -12.29 -24.99 -5.80
CA SER A 384 -12.08 -25.42 -4.41
C SER A 384 -12.93 -26.63 -4.07
N LEU A 385 -12.33 -27.62 -3.43
CA LEU A 385 -13.01 -28.75 -2.80
C LEU A 385 -12.70 -28.68 -1.30
N HIS A 386 -13.72 -28.60 -0.46
CA HIS A 386 -13.55 -28.59 0.98
C HIS A 386 -14.11 -29.88 1.59
N ARG A 387 -13.44 -30.35 2.64
CA ARG A 387 -13.91 -31.41 3.53
C ARG A 387 -13.68 -30.96 4.96
N GLY A 388 -14.70 -31.07 5.80
CA GLY A 388 -14.67 -30.64 7.19
C GLY A 388 -15.20 -31.70 8.14
N GLN A 389 -14.71 -31.64 9.37
CA GLN A 389 -15.20 -32.35 10.54
C GLN A 389 -15.32 -31.35 11.68
N SER A 390 -16.52 -31.18 12.23
CA SER A 390 -16.75 -30.37 13.42
C SER A 390 -17.07 -31.28 14.58
N PHE A 391 -16.27 -31.22 15.63
CA PHE A 391 -16.40 -31.98 16.86
C PHE A 391 -17.08 -31.11 17.92
N VAL A 392 -18.34 -31.40 18.23
CA VAL A 392 -19.17 -30.60 19.13
C VAL A 392 -19.42 -31.40 20.41
N HIS A 393 -18.56 -31.22 21.41
CA HIS A 393 -18.63 -32.02 22.63
C HIS A 393 -19.85 -31.72 23.50
N ALA A 394 -20.42 -30.51 23.40
CA ALA A 394 -21.59 -30.12 24.18
C ALA A 394 -22.86 -30.89 23.77
N SER A 395 -23.00 -31.23 22.48
CA SER A 395 -24.12 -32.03 21.97
C SER A 395 -23.78 -33.51 21.77
N ASP A 396 -22.52 -33.89 22.03
CA ASP A 396 -21.99 -35.24 21.76
C ASP A 396 -22.07 -35.64 20.27
N ASP A 397 -21.75 -34.68 19.38
CA ASP A 397 -21.92 -34.86 17.92
C ASP A 397 -20.61 -34.67 17.15
N ILE A 398 -20.54 -35.31 15.97
CA ILE A 398 -19.60 -34.97 14.90
C ILE A 398 -20.39 -34.60 13.65
N THR A 399 -20.12 -33.41 13.12
CA THR A 399 -20.64 -32.98 11.83
C THR A 399 -19.58 -33.19 10.75
N TYR A 400 -19.93 -33.86 9.66
CA TYR A 400 -19.09 -34.00 8.48
C TYR A 400 -19.62 -33.09 7.38
N SER A 401 -18.78 -32.21 6.86
CA SER A 401 -19.15 -31.36 5.73
C SER A 401 -18.25 -31.63 4.54
N GLY A 402 -18.81 -31.42 3.36
CA GLY A 402 -18.05 -31.49 2.13
C GLY A 402 -18.71 -30.69 1.04
N GLY A 403 -17.93 -30.29 0.05
CA GLY A 403 -18.48 -29.53 -1.04
C GLY A 403 -17.44 -29.04 -2.03
N ARG A 404 -17.95 -28.54 -3.15
CA ARG A 404 -17.20 -27.93 -4.22
C ARG A 404 -17.67 -26.50 -4.40
N SER A 405 -16.72 -25.60 -4.59
CA SER A 405 -16.98 -24.23 -5.00
C SER A 405 -16.10 -23.89 -6.18
N ASN A 406 -16.65 -23.18 -7.15
CA ASN A 406 -15.87 -22.56 -8.21
C ASN A 406 -16.15 -21.04 -8.17
N SER A 407 -15.16 -20.24 -8.52
CA SER A 407 -15.32 -18.80 -8.73
C SER A 407 -14.60 -18.37 -9.98
N ASP A 408 -15.29 -17.58 -10.79
CA ASP A 408 -14.71 -16.90 -11.92
C ASP A 408 -14.84 -15.39 -11.75
N LEU A 409 -13.70 -14.72 -11.78
CA LEU A 409 -13.57 -13.29 -11.73
C LEU A 409 -13.04 -12.80 -13.08
N MET A 410 -13.59 -11.68 -13.56
CA MET A 410 -13.15 -11.03 -14.78
C MET A 410 -13.21 -9.52 -14.57
N SER A 411 -12.13 -8.83 -14.95
CA SER A 411 -12.02 -7.38 -14.90
C SER A 411 -11.49 -6.84 -16.22
N ILE A 412 -12.16 -5.82 -16.74
CA ILE A 412 -11.73 -5.03 -17.90
C ILE A 412 -11.70 -3.58 -17.47
N THR A 413 -10.59 -2.90 -17.72
CA THR A 413 -10.45 -1.45 -17.54
C THR A 413 -9.82 -0.86 -18.79
N SER A 414 -10.52 0.11 -19.40
CA SER A 414 -10.04 0.88 -20.53
C SER A 414 -10.06 2.36 -20.15
N LEU A 415 -9.00 3.08 -20.48
CA LEU A 415 -8.86 4.51 -20.24
C LEU A 415 -8.28 5.17 -21.50
N LEU A 416 -8.89 6.26 -21.90
CA LEU A 416 -8.31 7.27 -22.78
C LEU A 416 -8.10 8.53 -21.93
N SER A 417 -6.86 8.99 -21.83
CA SER A 417 -6.50 10.22 -21.14
C SER A 417 -5.84 11.21 -22.10
N MET A 418 -6.08 12.49 -21.90
CA MET A 418 -5.43 13.57 -22.64
C MET A 418 -5.14 14.71 -21.69
N ARG A 419 -3.86 15.01 -21.50
CA ARG A 419 -3.40 16.21 -20.82
C ARG A 419 -2.94 17.19 -21.89
N GLN A 420 -3.41 18.43 -21.83
CA GLN A 420 -3.02 19.50 -22.73
C GLN A 420 -2.67 20.73 -21.91
N GLU A 421 -1.45 21.20 -22.08
CA GLU A 421 -0.98 22.46 -21.53
C GLU A 421 -1.35 23.56 -22.52
N VAL A 422 -2.15 24.54 -22.06
CA VAL A 422 -2.44 25.76 -22.81
C VAL A 422 -1.93 26.98 -22.03
N PRO A 423 -1.58 28.10 -22.68
CA PRO A 423 -0.88 29.21 -22.02
C PRO A 423 -1.54 29.74 -20.73
N LEU A 424 -2.86 29.57 -20.58
CA LEU A 424 -3.63 30.03 -19.43
C LEU A 424 -4.03 28.94 -18.43
N PHE A 425 -4.10 27.67 -18.85
CA PHE A 425 -4.63 26.56 -18.05
C PHE A 425 -4.04 25.24 -18.53
N ASP A 426 -4.00 24.24 -17.64
CA ASP A 426 -3.75 22.85 -18.01
C ASP A 426 -5.07 22.11 -17.99
N ILE A 427 -5.33 21.30 -19.02
CA ILE A 427 -6.57 20.56 -19.19
C ILE A 427 -6.25 19.06 -19.12
N ASP A 428 -6.88 18.34 -18.21
CA ASP A 428 -6.84 16.87 -18.12
C ASP A 428 -8.24 16.31 -18.45
N LEU A 429 -8.35 15.59 -19.56
CA LEU A 429 -9.55 14.86 -19.98
C LEU A 429 -9.35 13.37 -19.80
N LYS A 430 -10.34 12.69 -19.20
CA LYS A 430 -10.34 11.23 -19.08
C LYS A 430 -11.68 10.65 -19.49
N PHE A 431 -11.63 9.61 -20.32
CA PHE A 431 -12.77 8.77 -20.66
C PHE A 431 -12.43 7.33 -20.31
N SER A 432 -13.23 6.70 -19.46
CA SER A 432 -12.94 5.36 -18.98
C SER A 432 -14.16 4.45 -19.04
N HIS A 433 -13.88 3.17 -19.29
CA HIS A 433 -14.82 2.07 -19.19
C HIS A 433 -14.24 1.03 -18.25
N ALA A 434 -14.94 0.73 -17.17
CA ALA A 434 -14.61 -0.39 -16.31
C ALA A 434 -15.77 -1.40 -16.31
N TYR A 435 -15.43 -2.67 -16.36
CA TYR A 435 -16.36 -3.77 -16.28
C TYR A 435 -15.79 -4.85 -15.39
N SER A 436 -16.62 -5.37 -14.50
CA SER A 436 -16.30 -6.53 -13.69
C SER A 436 -17.44 -7.53 -13.72
N ARG A 437 -17.08 -8.81 -13.74
CA ARG A 437 -17.97 -9.94 -13.52
C ARG A 437 -17.36 -10.83 -12.45
N SER A 438 -18.18 -11.22 -11.49
CA SER A 438 -17.83 -12.14 -10.42
C SER A 438 -18.93 -13.19 -10.37
N GLN A 439 -18.60 -14.45 -10.54
CA GLN A 439 -19.58 -15.53 -10.52
C GLN A 439 -19.08 -16.72 -9.73
N ASN A 440 -20.00 -17.46 -9.12
CA ASN A 440 -19.76 -18.78 -8.58
C ASN A 440 -20.71 -19.77 -9.24
N PRO A 441 -20.28 -20.44 -10.31
CA PRO A 441 -21.10 -21.47 -10.92
C PRO A 441 -21.13 -22.71 -10.03
N GLU A 442 -22.33 -23.22 -9.77
CA GLU A 442 -22.54 -24.57 -9.23
C GLU A 442 -21.84 -24.83 -7.88
N ASN A 443 -21.88 -23.88 -6.94
CA ASN A 443 -21.44 -24.17 -5.58
C ASN A 443 -22.32 -25.28 -5.00
N PHE A 444 -21.70 -26.32 -4.45
CA PHE A 444 -22.37 -27.48 -3.91
C PHE A 444 -21.80 -27.80 -2.53
N THR A 445 -22.66 -27.95 -1.54
CA THR A 445 -22.28 -28.34 -0.18
C THR A 445 -23.23 -29.40 0.35
N PHE A 446 -22.71 -30.26 1.20
CA PHE A 446 -23.50 -31.23 1.94
C PHE A 446 -22.98 -31.39 3.36
N THR A 447 -23.87 -31.79 4.25
CA THR A 447 -23.58 -31.99 5.67
C THR A 447 -24.20 -33.29 6.15
N PHE A 448 -23.41 -34.08 6.88
CA PHE A 448 -23.86 -35.23 7.64
C PHE A 448 -23.69 -34.99 9.14
N LEU A 449 -24.63 -35.46 9.94
CA LEU A 449 -24.56 -35.43 11.39
C LEU A 449 -24.44 -36.85 11.94
N GLN A 450 -23.47 -37.06 12.82
CA GLN A 450 -23.34 -38.26 13.63
C GLN A 450 -23.59 -37.88 15.09
N ASP A 451 -24.59 -38.50 15.69
CA ASP A 451 -24.85 -38.42 17.13
C ASP A 451 -23.99 -39.44 17.89
N ARG A 452 -23.78 -39.23 19.19
CA ARG A 452 -23.02 -40.13 20.09
C ARG A 452 -21.55 -40.27 19.68
N ALA A 453 -20.87 -39.14 19.59
CA ALA A 453 -19.46 -39.03 19.27
C ALA A 453 -18.51 -39.50 20.38
N GLY A 454 -19.02 -39.92 21.54
CA GLY A 454 -18.22 -40.51 22.63
C GLY A 454 -17.76 -39.50 23.69
N TYR A 455 -18.30 -38.29 23.69
CA TYR A 455 -18.06 -37.27 24.70
C TYR A 455 -18.90 -37.46 25.96
N SER A 456 -20.04 -38.16 25.85
CA SER A 456 -20.87 -38.48 27.01
C SER A 456 -20.05 -39.26 28.05
N GLY A 457 -19.99 -38.73 29.27
CA GLY A 457 -19.23 -39.33 30.38
C GLY A 457 -17.75 -38.93 30.48
N GLN A 458 -17.22 -38.09 29.58
CA GLN A 458 -15.82 -37.62 29.61
C GLN A 458 -15.57 -36.44 30.58
N GLY A 459 -16.57 -36.03 31.36
CA GLY A 459 -16.48 -34.89 32.28
C GLY A 459 -16.61 -33.54 31.57
N ASN A 460 -16.21 -32.46 32.26
CA ASN A 460 -16.28 -31.11 31.68
C ASN A 460 -15.13 -30.87 30.70
N LEU A 461 -15.46 -30.82 29.42
CA LEU A 461 -14.51 -30.59 28.34
C LEU A 461 -14.38 -29.11 27.92
N THR A 462 -15.17 -28.19 28.47
CA THR A 462 -15.19 -26.78 28.01
C THR A 462 -13.87 -26.04 28.23
N LYS A 463 -13.03 -26.51 29.15
CA LYS A 463 -11.68 -25.97 29.42
C LYS A 463 -10.55 -26.85 28.91
N SER A 464 -10.87 -27.88 28.12
CA SER A 464 -9.87 -28.77 27.55
C SER A 464 -9.11 -28.10 26.41
N HIS A 465 -7.89 -28.59 26.14
CA HIS A 465 -7.16 -28.18 24.96
C HIS A 465 -7.90 -28.69 23.68
N PRO A 466 -7.96 -27.92 22.58
CA PRO A 466 -8.68 -28.34 21.37
C PRO A 466 -8.29 -29.71 20.81
N SER A 467 -6.99 -30.05 20.86
CA SER A 467 -6.53 -31.37 20.42
C SER A 467 -7.12 -32.52 21.22
N THR A 468 -7.49 -32.29 22.49
CA THR A 468 -8.13 -33.30 23.34
C THR A 468 -9.54 -33.60 22.85
N ILE A 469 -10.30 -32.58 22.41
CA ILE A 469 -11.65 -32.78 21.87
C ILE A 469 -11.58 -33.67 20.64
N ALA A 470 -10.76 -33.30 19.65
CA ALA A 470 -10.61 -34.08 18.42
C ALA A 470 -10.11 -35.51 18.65
N ALA A 471 -9.29 -35.74 19.70
CA ALA A 471 -8.77 -37.06 20.05
C ALA A 471 -9.79 -37.94 20.80
N LEU A 472 -10.70 -37.34 21.57
CA LEU A 472 -11.73 -38.07 22.30
C LEU A 472 -12.94 -38.43 21.44
N GLY A 473 -13.22 -37.63 20.40
CA GLY A 473 -14.27 -37.95 19.44
C GLY A 473 -14.01 -39.28 18.74
N VAL A 474 -15.06 -40.08 18.60
CA VAL A 474 -15.03 -41.40 17.94
C VAL A 474 -15.82 -41.29 16.62
N PRO A 475 -15.14 -41.06 15.47
CA PRO A 475 -15.79 -40.99 14.17
C PRO A 475 -16.41 -42.34 13.78
N ASP A 476 -17.71 -42.33 13.45
CA ASP A 476 -18.45 -43.45 12.87
C ASP A 476 -19.25 -42.97 11.65
N SER A 477 -18.70 -43.22 10.46
CA SER A 477 -19.34 -42.84 9.19
C SER A 477 -20.61 -43.64 8.90
N THR A 478 -20.86 -44.76 9.57
CA THR A 478 -22.06 -45.58 9.33
C THR A 478 -23.27 -45.09 10.12
N GLY A 479 -23.04 -44.42 11.26
CA GLY A 479 -24.06 -43.75 12.06
C GLY A 479 -24.40 -42.34 11.58
N ALA A 480 -23.65 -41.79 10.62
CA ALA A 480 -23.86 -40.43 10.13
C ALA A 480 -25.05 -40.34 9.16
N THR A 481 -25.92 -39.34 9.37
CA THR A 481 -27.11 -39.10 8.53
C THR A 481 -26.98 -37.80 7.76
N LEU A 482 -27.39 -37.80 6.49
CA LEU A 482 -27.39 -36.59 5.67
C LEU A 482 -28.45 -35.62 6.21
N THR A 483 -28.02 -34.42 6.60
CA THR A 483 -28.92 -33.38 7.14
C THR A 483 -29.24 -32.31 6.10
N THR A 484 -28.27 -31.92 5.29
CA THR A 484 -28.42 -30.80 4.36
C THR A 484 -27.62 -31.03 3.09
N ILE A 485 -28.22 -30.66 1.95
CA ILE A 485 -27.54 -30.46 0.68
C ILE A 485 -27.96 -29.10 0.15
N ASN A 486 -27.00 -28.23 -0.17
CA ASN A 486 -27.27 -26.94 -0.78
C ASN A 486 -26.49 -26.81 -2.08
N THR A 487 -27.16 -26.29 -3.11
CA THR A 487 -26.51 -25.73 -4.28
C THR A 487 -26.80 -24.25 -4.37
N SER A 488 -25.79 -23.44 -4.64
CA SER A 488 -25.95 -22.01 -4.89
C SER A 488 -25.22 -21.59 -6.15
N GLU A 489 -25.79 -20.64 -6.86
CA GLU A 489 -25.17 -19.94 -7.97
C GLU A 489 -25.37 -18.44 -7.76
N ASN A 490 -24.31 -17.67 -7.96
CA ASN A 490 -24.41 -16.21 -7.89
C ASN A 490 -23.62 -15.56 -9.01
N ILE A 491 -24.17 -14.50 -9.60
CA ILE A 491 -23.54 -13.72 -10.67
C ILE A 491 -23.70 -12.24 -10.35
N ALA A 492 -22.56 -11.56 -10.17
CA ALA A 492 -22.47 -10.12 -10.03
C ALA A 492 -21.84 -9.52 -11.30
N LYS A 493 -22.47 -8.48 -11.85
CA LYS A 493 -21.91 -7.69 -12.96
C LYS A 493 -21.95 -6.22 -12.59
N ASP A 494 -20.84 -5.52 -12.82
CA ASP A 494 -20.72 -4.09 -12.57
C ASP A 494 -20.04 -3.43 -13.77
N ARG A 495 -20.68 -2.40 -14.34
CA ARG A 495 -20.16 -1.64 -15.47
C ARG A 495 -20.23 -0.16 -15.16
N SER A 496 -19.13 0.55 -15.35
CA SER A 496 -19.08 2.01 -15.26
C SER A 496 -18.47 2.62 -16.51
N LEU A 497 -19.07 3.72 -16.95
CA LEU A 497 -18.56 4.62 -17.97
C LEU A 497 -18.38 5.98 -17.32
N THR A 498 -17.16 6.50 -17.28
CA THR A 498 -16.86 7.77 -16.62
C THR A 498 -16.16 8.70 -17.60
N GLY A 499 -16.67 9.93 -17.72
CA GLY A 499 -15.97 11.05 -18.36
C GLY A 499 -15.64 12.10 -17.32
N SER A 500 -14.41 12.61 -17.32
CA SER A 500 -14.00 13.71 -16.44
C SER A 500 -13.15 14.74 -17.18
N VAL A 501 -13.27 15.98 -16.71
CA VAL A 501 -12.45 17.11 -17.13
C VAL A 501 -11.98 17.83 -15.88
N ASP A 502 -10.67 18.00 -15.76
CA ASP A 502 -10.03 18.87 -14.78
C ASP A 502 -9.32 20.00 -15.52
N ILE A 503 -9.51 21.23 -15.06
CA ILE A 503 -8.82 22.43 -15.53
C ILE A 503 -8.06 23.00 -14.35
N GLU A 504 -6.75 23.10 -14.46
CA GLU A 504 -5.91 23.65 -13.41
C GLU A 504 -5.07 24.83 -13.88
N ARG A 505 -4.78 25.74 -12.96
CA ARG A 505 -3.80 26.81 -13.16
C ARG A 505 -3.03 27.05 -11.89
N SER A 506 -1.72 26.95 -12.00
CA SER A 506 -0.81 27.44 -10.98
C SER A 506 -0.66 28.96 -11.13
N LEU A 507 -1.03 29.69 -10.08
CA LEU A 507 -0.86 31.14 -9.93
C LEU A 507 0.34 31.39 -9.04
N VAL A 508 1.49 31.68 -9.65
CA VAL A 508 2.64 32.21 -8.92
C VAL A 508 2.34 33.68 -8.67
N THR A 509 1.89 34.02 -7.45
CA THR A 509 1.42 35.37 -7.16
C THR A 509 2.44 36.19 -6.37
N THR A 510 3.32 35.52 -5.59
CA THR A 510 4.49 36.09 -4.89
C THR A 510 5.43 34.97 -4.45
N ASP A 511 6.63 35.32 -4.00
CA ASP A 511 7.65 34.40 -3.45
C ASP A 511 7.21 33.71 -2.15
N VAL A 512 6.13 34.17 -1.53
CA VAL A 512 5.61 33.61 -0.28
C VAL A 512 4.33 32.79 -0.52
N LEU A 513 3.72 32.87 -1.71
CA LEU A 513 2.41 32.30 -1.99
C LEU A 513 2.34 31.63 -3.37
N ALA A 514 2.49 30.31 -3.37
CA ALA A 514 2.09 29.46 -4.48
C ALA A 514 0.60 29.10 -4.33
N SER A 515 -0.22 29.54 -5.28
CA SER A 515 -1.65 29.20 -5.32
C SER A 515 -1.94 28.32 -6.52
N ARG A 516 -2.77 27.28 -6.33
CA ARG A 516 -3.30 26.48 -7.44
C ARG A 516 -4.81 26.59 -7.45
N ILE A 517 -5.37 26.96 -8.59
CA ILE A 517 -6.81 26.88 -8.83
C ILE A 517 -7.06 25.63 -9.66
N LYS A 518 -7.95 24.76 -9.17
CA LYS A 518 -8.42 23.58 -9.88
C LYS A 518 -9.94 23.63 -9.96
N LEU A 519 -10.48 23.44 -11.16
CA LEU A 519 -11.91 23.33 -11.42
C LEU A 519 -12.13 22.04 -12.20
N GLY A 520 -12.99 21.17 -11.68
CA GLY A 520 -13.19 19.84 -12.24
C GLY A 520 -14.65 19.47 -12.33
N GLY A 521 -14.95 18.54 -13.23
CA GLY A 521 -16.26 17.93 -13.38
C GLY A 521 -16.12 16.48 -13.82
N SER A 522 -16.92 15.59 -13.22
CA SER A 522 -17.01 14.19 -13.63
C SER A 522 -18.46 13.77 -13.79
N TYR A 523 -18.69 12.90 -14.77
CA TYR A 523 -19.96 12.23 -14.99
C TYR A 523 -19.72 10.73 -15.07
N GLN A 524 -20.41 9.96 -14.22
CA GLN A 524 -20.34 8.52 -14.20
C GLN A 524 -21.73 7.91 -14.45
N TYR A 525 -21.82 7.09 -15.49
CA TYR A 525 -22.93 6.17 -15.69
C TYR A 525 -22.53 4.78 -15.18
N ARG A 526 -23.33 4.21 -14.27
CA ARG A 526 -23.05 2.89 -13.67
C ARG A 526 -24.27 1.98 -13.75
N LYS A 527 -24.05 0.74 -14.15
CA LYS A 527 -25.06 -0.34 -14.13
C LYS A 527 -24.52 -1.53 -13.35
N ARG A 528 -25.27 -1.95 -12.34
CA ARG A 528 -24.98 -3.12 -11.50
C ARG A 528 -26.13 -4.11 -11.58
N SER A 529 -25.82 -5.40 -11.67
CA SER A 529 -26.80 -6.49 -11.52
C SER A 529 -26.21 -7.57 -10.63
N TYR A 530 -27.09 -8.22 -9.87
CA TYR A 530 -26.73 -9.28 -8.96
C TYR A 530 -27.86 -10.30 -8.95
N ASP A 531 -27.53 -11.51 -9.38
CA ASP A 531 -28.47 -12.63 -9.48
C ASP A 531 -27.98 -13.74 -8.54
N ILE A 532 -28.87 -14.28 -7.72
CA ILE A 532 -28.62 -15.46 -6.87
C ILE A 532 -29.68 -16.50 -7.18
N GLU A 533 -29.25 -17.76 -7.31
CA GLU A 533 -30.11 -18.93 -7.29
C GLU A 533 -29.64 -19.89 -6.19
N ASP A 534 -30.49 -20.14 -5.20
CA ASP A 534 -30.25 -21.09 -4.13
C ASP A 534 -31.24 -22.25 -4.21
N ARG A 535 -30.74 -23.48 -4.11
CA ARG A 535 -31.57 -24.69 -3.98
C ARG A 535 -31.07 -25.48 -2.78
N ALA A 536 -31.97 -25.76 -1.84
CA ALA A 536 -31.67 -26.52 -0.64
C ALA A 536 -32.53 -27.77 -0.57
N GLY A 537 -31.93 -28.88 -0.15
CA GLY A 537 -32.59 -30.12 0.20
C GLY A 537 -32.26 -30.47 1.65
N VAL A 538 -33.29 -30.66 2.48
CA VAL A 538 -33.14 -31.13 3.86
C VAL A 538 -33.75 -32.52 3.94
N HIS A 539 -32.99 -33.49 4.44
CA HIS A 539 -33.55 -34.80 4.79
C HIS A 539 -33.68 -34.88 6.31
N PHE A 540 -34.92 -34.74 6.82
CA PHE A 540 -35.21 -35.12 8.20
C PHE A 540 -35.37 -36.64 8.24
N ASN A 541 -34.41 -37.34 8.84
CA ASN A 541 -34.62 -38.74 9.19
C ASN A 541 -35.61 -38.81 10.37
N LEU A 542 -36.91 -38.83 10.08
CA LEU A 542 -37.95 -39.24 11.02
C LEU A 542 -37.95 -40.77 11.11
N GLY A 543 -36.96 -41.39 11.77
CA GLY A 543 -36.97 -42.85 11.89
C GLY A 543 -35.76 -43.52 12.53
N GLY A 544 -35.69 -43.48 13.86
CA GLY A 544 -34.72 -44.30 14.60
C GLY A 544 -34.78 -44.23 16.14
N ARG A 545 -35.82 -43.63 16.73
CA ARG A 545 -36.03 -43.66 18.18
C ARG A 545 -36.65 -45.01 18.57
N GLN A 546 -35.85 -46.07 18.62
CA GLN A 546 -36.14 -47.18 19.52
C GLN A 546 -35.60 -46.81 20.90
N LEU A 547 -36.46 -46.19 21.71
CA LEU A 547 -36.33 -46.27 23.16
C LEU A 547 -36.48 -47.76 23.52
N TYR A 548 -35.38 -48.45 23.77
CA TYR A 548 -35.39 -49.71 24.48
C TYR A 548 -34.61 -49.58 25.79
N ALA A 549 -35.37 -49.82 26.87
CA ALA A 549 -35.06 -49.90 28.30
C ALA A 549 -34.71 -48.58 28.99
#